data_AF-A0A6I9XHD2-F1
#
_entry.id   AF-A0A6I9XHD2-F1
#
_cell.length_a   1.000
_cell.length_b   1.000
_cell.length_c   1.000
_cell.angle_alpha   90.00
_cell.angle_beta   90.00
_cell.angle_gamma   90.00
#
_symmetry.space_group_name_H-M   'P 1'
#
loop_
_entity.id
_entity.type
_entity.pdbx_description
1 polymer ?
#
loop_
_entity_poly.entity_id
_entity_poly.type
_entity_poly.pdbx_seq_one_letter_code
_entity_poly.pdbx_strand_id
1 'polypeptide(L)'
;MRDRFQLSDRIYNRHYEHDIRYAMQLCQWILKPIGIWHMIYGRSQSEKFLSIILIIISFFLLCFVLVPSGPYILFREKNIDVKVKLIAPIGFCLTSAIKYCFLGLRGLAIGRCVEHIERDWRVVRYWDHRKMMLRNALVGRRLTILSVLFLYSGGMSYYAIMPFSSRTKINGSYTSRPLIYPGYDRYVDPQVSPAWEIIFCMHCLCAIVQFTVTTAACSVVAIFATHACGQVQILMTLLDDLIVGERNKDTTVEKRLSLIAKHHVRVLRFTANVEEVLREICLLELMSSTLIICLLEYYFLKEWENSDAVAIFTYFILVISLTFNILIFCYIGELIVEEFSKVDLAAYELNWYDLPGYKAVDLVLIIMMSHYPPKLTAGKICDLSLDTFSSVLKTSLAYLNLLRTVT
;
A
#
# COMPACT_ATOMS: atom_id res chain seq x y z
N MET A 1 -15.38 16.41 28.27
CA MET A 1 -16.67 16.36 27.56
C MET A 1 -16.71 15.08 26.75
N ARG A 2 -17.46 14.09 27.22
CA ARG A 2 -17.54 12.73 26.66
C ARG A 2 -18.47 12.66 25.45
N ASP A 3 -18.11 11.77 24.53
CA ASP A 3 -18.77 11.40 23.28
C ASP A 3 -20.30 11.37 23.33
N ARG A 4 -20.93 12.13 22.44
CA ARG A 4 -22.36 12.05 22.13
C ARG A 4 -22.60 11.81 20.63
N PHE A 5 -21.78 10.94 20.03
CA PHE A 5 -21.87 10.53 18.62
C PHE A 5 -22.07 9.01 18.48
N GLN A 6 -23.04 8.44 19.20
CA GLN A 6 -23.60 7.16 18.79
C GLN A 6 -24.65 7.42 17.72
N LEU A 7 -24.30 7.19 16.45
CA LEU A 7 -25.34 6.78 15.50
C LEU A 7 -25.93 5.47 16.03
N SER A 8 -27.26 5.41 16.11
CA SER A 8 -28.03 4.20 16.39
C SER A 8 -27.41 2.98 15.69
N ASP A 9 -27.32 1.83 16.38
CA ASP A 9 -26.95 0.50 15.84
C ASP A 9 -27.97 -0.05 14.80
N ARG A 10 -28.71 0.84 14.13
CA ARG A 10 -29.69 0.49 13.11
C ARG A 10 -28.96 0.08 11.83
N ILE A 11 -29.15 -1.18 11.46
CA ILE A 11 -28.73 -1.73 10.18
C ILE A 11 -29.78 -1.36 9.14
N TYR A 12 -29.39 -0.61 8.11
CA TYR A 12 -30.27 -0.22 7.01
C TYR A 12 -29.98 -1.01 5.73
N ASN A 13 -28.71 -1.29 5.44
CA ASN A 13 -28.31 -2.07 4.27
C ASN A 13 -28.53 -3.56 4.52
N ARG A 14 -29.50 -4.17 3.82
CA ARG A 14 -29.75 -5.62 3.91
C ARG A 14 -28.63 -6.47 3.30
N HIS A 15 -27.82 -5.90 2.41
CA HIS A 15 -26.73 -6.59 1.71
C HIS A 15 -25.35 -6.31 2.30
N TYR A 16 -25.30 -5.70 3.49
CA TYR A 16 -24.04 -5.21 4.08
C TYR A 16 -22.97 -6.30 4.22
N GLU A 17 -23.33 -7.54 4.54
CA GLU A 17 -22.35 -8.63 4.67
C GLU A 17 -21.66 -8.97 3.34
N HIS A 18 -22.44 -9.01 2.26
CA HIS A 18 -21.91 -9.23 0.92
C HIS A 18 -21.06 -8.04 0.47
N ASP A 19 -21.50 -6.82 0.74
CA ASP A 19 -20.80 -5.61 0.33
C ASP A 19 -19.47 -5.41 1.08
N ILE A 20 -19.45 -5.64 2.40
CA ILE A 20 -18.23 -5.62 3.22
C ILE A 20 -17.27 -6.70 2.73
N ARG A 21 -17.77 -7.92 2.50
CA ARG A 21 -16.96 -9.01 1.94
C ARG A 21 -16.39 -8.60 0.60
N TYR A 22 -17.20 -8.07 -0.31
CA TYR A 22 -16.75 -7.61 -1.61
C TYR A 22 -15.69 -6.50 -1.49
N ALA A 23 -15.88 -5.51 -0.63
CA ALA A 23 -14.91 -4.42 -0.48
C ALA A 23 -13.56 -4.91 0.08
N MET A 24 -13.58 -5.86 1.03
CA MET A 24 -12.41 -6.18 1.85
C MET A 24 -11.73 -7.50 1.51
N GLN A 25 -12.38 -8.41 0.77
CA GLN A 25 -11.89 -9.78 0.55
C GLN A 25 -10.46 -9.87 0.03
N LEU A 26 -10.04 -9.00 -0.90
CA LEU A 26 -8.67 -9.04 -1.42
C LEU A 26 -7.63 -8.69 -0.35
N CYS A 27 -7.88 -7.63 0.41
CA CYS A 27 -7.04 -7.24 1.54
C CYS A 27 -7.00 -8.35 2.60
N GLN A 28 -8.14 -8.99 2.90
CA GLN A 28 -8.17 -10.15 3.79
C GLN A 28 -7.32 -11.32 3.27
N TRP A 29 -7.43 -11.65 1.98
CA TRP A 29 -6.65 -12.73 1.37
C TRP A 29 -5.14 -12.46 1.38
N ILE A 30 -4.72 -11.20 1.32
CA ILE A 30 -3.31 -10.81 1.38
C ILE A 30 -2.80 -10.76 2.83
N LEU A 31 -3.56 -10.21 3.79
CA LEU A 31 -3.11 -10.09 5.18
C LEU A 31 -3.25 -11.37 6.01
N LYS A 32 -4.09 -12.35 5.60
CA LYS A 32 -4.26 -13.62 6.34
C LYS A 32 -3.01 -14.51 6.32
N PRO A 33 -2.36 -14.79 5.17
CA PRO A 33 -1.16 -15.64 5.10
C PRO A 33 0.01 -15.13 5.93
N ILE A 34 0.17 -13.81 6.04
CA ILE A 34 1.20 -13.17 6.86
C ILE A 34 0.78 -12.96 8.32
N GLY A 35 -0.34 -13.55 8.74
CA GLY A 35 -0.83 -13.52 10.12
C GLY A 35 -1.49 -12.22 10.57
N ILE A 36 -1.26 -11.09 9.88
CA ILE A 36 -1.69 -9.76 10.36
C ILE A 36 -3.22 -9.63 10.45
N TRP A 37 -3.99 -10.20 9.50
CA TRP A 37 -5.45 -10.03 9.49
C TRP A 37 -6.13 -10.48 10.79
N HIS A 38 -5.73 -11.65 11.30
CA HIS A 38 -6.30 -12.21 12.54
C HIS A 38 -5.83 -11.47 13.79
N MET A 39 -4.71 -10.73 13.72
CA MET A 39 -4.31 -9.83 14.81
C MET A 39 -5.19 -8.57 14.83
N ILE A 40 -5.60 -8.09 13.66
CA ILE A 40 -6.49 -6.94 13.51
C ILE A 40 -7.93 -7.29 13.92
N TYR A 41 -8.42 -8.48 13.52
CA TYR A 41 -9.85 -8.81 13.56
C TYR A 41 -10.18 -10.18 14.18
N GLY A 42 -9.21 -10.89 14.76
CA GLY A 42 -9.41 -12.26 15.26
C GLY A 42 -10.46 -12.32 16.37
N ARG A 43 -11.54 -13.08 16.12
CA ARG A 43 -12.67 -13.23 17.05
C ARG A 43 -12.49 -14.43 17.98
N SER A 44 -11.78 -15.46 17.54
CA SER A 44 -11.55 -16.69 18.31
C SER A 44 -10.11 -16.80 18.83
N GLN A 45 -9.92 -17.58 19.90
CA GLN A 45 -8.58 -17.85 20.45
C GLN A 45 -7.70 -18.63 19.47
N SER A 46 -8.29 -19.52 18.67
CA SER A 46 -7.57 -20.29 17.65
C SER A 46 -7.07 -19.41 16.51
N GLU A 47 -7.85 -18.43 16.06
CA GLU A 47 -7.41 -17.45 15.04
C GLU A 47 -6.24 -16.60 15.54
N LYS A 48 -6.26 -16.19 16.80
CA LYS A 48 -5.16 -15.44 17.42
C LYS A 48 -3.90 -16.28 17.56
N PHE A 49 -4.03 -17.56 17.95
CA PHE A 49 -2.89 -18.47 18.03
C PHE A 49 -2.28 -18.73 16.64
N LEU A 50 -3.12 -18.97 15.62
CA LEU A 50 -2.68 -19.12 14.24
C LEU A 50 -1.97 -17.85 13.72
N SER A 51 -2.49 -16.66 14.06
CA SER A 51 -1.87 -15.37 13.75
C SER A 51 -0.43 -15.30 14.28
N ILE A 52 -0.23 -15.64 15.56
CA ILE A 52 1.08 -15.62 16.21
C ILE A 52 2.04 -16.58 15.52
N ILE A 53 1.61 -17.80 15.20
CA ILE A 53 2.43 -18.77 14.47
C ILE A 53 2.85 -18.21 13.10
N LEU A 54 1.90 -17.68 12.31
CA LEU A 54 2.21 -17.12 10.98
C LEU A 54 3.14 -15.91 11.07
N ILE A 55 3.02 -15.10 12.12
CA ILE A 55 3.93 -13.98 12.39
C ILE A 55 5.34 -14.48 12.68
N ILE A 56 5.48 -15.48 13.56
CA ILE A 56 6.78 -16.08 13.89
C ILE A 56 7.43 -16.68 12.63
N ILE A 57 6.67 -17.41 11.81
CA ILE A 57 7.16 -17.99 10.56
C ILE A 57 7.60 -16.90 9.59
N SER A 58 6.81 -15.84 9.41
CA SER A 58 7.12 -14.74 8.50
C SER A 58 8.40 -14.00 8.93
N PHE A 59 8.53 -13.70 10.23
CA PHE A 59 9.75 -13.11 10.78
C PHE A 59 10.96 -14.03 10.64
N PHE A 60 10.80 -15.34 10.89
CA PHE A 60 11.86 -16.31 10.71
C PHE A 60 12.36 -16.34 9.26
N LEU A 61 11.46 -16.34 8.28
CA LEU A 61 11.81 -16.32 6.85
C LEU A 61 12.59 -15.04 6.48
N LEU A 62 12.16 -13.87 6.96
CA LEU A 62 12.89 -12.62 6.74
C LEU A 62 14.28 -12.63 7.40
N CYS A 63 14.36 -13.11 8.64
CA CYS A 63 15.63 -13.23 9.37
C CYS A 63 16.58 -14.25 8.72
N PHE A 64 16.04 -15.34 8.15
CA PHE A 64 16.82 -16.36 7.45
C PHE A 64 17.63 -15.78 6.28
N VAL A 65 17.15 -14.70 5.67
CA VAL A 65 17.88 -13.95 4.63
C VAL A 65 18.77 -12.86 5.24
N LEU A 66 18.23 -12.03 6.14
CA LEU A 66 18.96 -10.87 6.67
C LEU A 66 20.17 -11.25 7.54
N VAL A 67 20.06 -12.28 8.37
CA VAL A 67 21.09 -12.66 9.35
C VAL A 67 22.37 -13.19 8.68
N PRO A 68 22.32 -14.06 7.65
CA PRO A 68 23.53 -14.47 6.94
C PRO A 68 24.04 -13.38 5.98
N SER A 69 23.12 -12.77 5.23
CA SER A 69 23.48 -11.98 4.05
C SER A 69 23.91 -10.55 4.41
N GLY A 70 23.33 -9.96 5.46
CA GLY A 70 23.68 -8.61 5.92
C GLY A 70 25.15 -8.51 6.38
N PRO A 71 25.58 -9.31 7.37
CA PRO A 71 26.98 -9.35 7.80
C PRO A 71 27.94 -9.76 6.69
N TYR A 72 27.52 -10.65 5.78
CA TYR A 72 28.34 -11.04 4.62
C TYR A 72 28.70 -9.81 3.75
N ILE A 73 27.71 -9.00 3.37
CA ILE A 73 27.97 -7.78 2.57
C ILE A 73 28.83 -6.77 3.35
N LEU A 74 28.50 -6.54 4.63
CA LEU A 74 29.15 -5.49 5.41
C LEU A 74 30.62 -5.81 5.69
N PHE A 75 30.91 -7.04 6.15
CA PHE A 75 32.21 -7.36 6.71
C PHE A 75 33.07 -8.28 5.84
N ARG A 76 32.47 -9.11 4.98
CA ARG A 76 33.21 -10.18 4.28
C ARG A 76 33.44 -9.89 2.81
N GLU A 77 32.40 -9.46 2.10
CA GLU A 77 32.56 -9.12 0.69
C GLU A 77 33.54 -7.94 0.60
N LYS A 78 34.47 -7.99 -0.36
CA LYS A 78 35.42 -6.90 -0.61
C LYS A 78 35.21 -6.28 -1.98
N ASN A 79 34.59 -7.02 -2.90
CA ASN A 79 34.32 -6.54 -4.24
C ASN A 79 33.15 -5.55 -4.22
N ILE A 80 33.43 -4.28 -4.55
CA ILE A 80 32.45 -3.20 -4.55
C ILE A 80 31.30 -3.51 -5.52
N ASP A 81 31.59 -4.07 -6.69
CA ASP A 81 30.56 -4.41 -7.68
C ASP A 81 29.56 -5.44 -7.15
N VAL A 82 30.06 -6.44 -6.45
CA VAL A 82 29.24 -7.50 -5.84
C VAL A 82 28.45 -6.94 -4.65
N LYS A 83 29.05 -6.07 -3.83
CA LYS A 83 28.33 -5.38 -2.74
C LYS A 83 27.16 -4.60 -3.28
N VAL A 84 27.38 -3.69 -4.23
CA VAL A 84 26.32 -2.84 -4.80
C VAL A 84 25.20 -3.71 -5.40
N LYS A 85 25.54 -4.88 -5.98
CA LYS A 85 24.57 -5.78 -6.62
C LYS A 85 23.61 -6.40 -5.63
N LEU A 86 24.09 -6.63 -4.41
CA LEU A 86 23.32 -7.24 -3.35
C LEU A 86 22.65 -6.20 -2.42
N ILE A 87 23.00 -4.91 -2.51
CA ILE A 87 22.32 -3.85 -1.74
C ILE A 87 20.84 -3.78 -2.09
N ALA A 88 20.47 -3.87 -3.38
CA ALA A 88 19.07 -3.80 -3.80
C ALA A 88 18.20 -4.94 -3.22
N PRO A 89 18.53 -6.24 -3.41
CA PRO A 89 17.70 -7.33 -2.87
C PRO A 89 17.73 -7.39 -1.33
N ILE A 90 18.87 -7.15 -0.67
CA ILE A 90 18.92 -7.11 0.81
C ILE A 90 18.17 -5.90 1.36
N GLY A 91 18.33 -4.73 0.73
CA GLY A 91 17.59 -3.52 1.06
C GLY A 91 16.08 -3.72 0.94
N PHE A 92 15.64 -4.40 -0.13
CA PHE A 92 14.22 -4.77 -0.28
C PHE A 92 13.77 -5.67 0.87
N CYS A 93 14.51 -6.72 1.20
CA CYS A 93 14.20 -7.61 2.33
C CYS A 93 14.12 -6.86 3.68
N LEU A 94 15.07 -5.95 3.93
CA LEU A 94 15.09 -5.10 5.12
C LEU A 94 13.86 -4.19 5.18
N THR A 95 13.54 -3.52 4.07
CA THR A 95 12.39 -2.61 4.01
C THR A 95 11.06 -3.36 4.16
N SER A 96 10.93 -4.58 3.60
CA SER A 96 9.80 -5.45 3.86
C SER A 96 9.70 -5.84 5.33
N ALA A 97 10.81 -6.17 6.00
CA ALA A 97 10.79 -6.47 7.44
C ALA A 97 10.33 -5.26 8.28
N ILE A 98 10.82 -4.06 7.96
CA ILE A 98 10.40 -2.83 8.65
C ILE A 98 8.91 -2.53 8.38
N LYS A 99 8.44 -2.64 7.12
CA LYS A 99 7.02 -2.48 6.76
C LYS A 99 6.14 -3.50 7.49
N TYR A 100 6.61 -4.73 7.62
CA TYR A 100 5.91 -5.78 8.35
C TYR A 100 5.74 -5.43 9.84
N CYS A 101 6.79 -4.92 10.47
CA CYS A 101 6.72 -4.38 11.84
C CYS A 101 5.70 -3.23 11.93
N PHE A 102 5.71 -2.26 11.02
CA PHE A 102 4.75 -1.15 11.04
C PHE A 102 3.30 -1.61 10.87
N LEU A 103 3.03 -2.52 9.94
CA LEU A 103 1.69 -3.10 9.77
C LEU A 103 1.23 -3.83 11.04
N GLY A 104 2.14 -4.52 11.72
CA GLY A 104 1.83 -5.18 12.99
C GLY A 104 1.57 -4.19 14.14
N LEU A 105 2.49 -3.24 14.36
CA LEU A 105 2.40 -2.23 15.42
C LEU A 105 1.18 -1.31 15.25
N ARG A 106 0.82 -0.98 14.01
CA ARG A 106 -0.37 -0.18 13.68
C ARG A 106 -1.64 -1.02 13.53
N GLY A 107 -1.58 -2.34 13.74
CA GLY A 107 -2.71 -3.26 13.52
C GLY A 107 -4.01 -2.85 14.22
N LEU A 108 -3.93 -2.40 15.48
CA LEU A 108 -5.12 -1.90 16.21
C LEU A 108 -5.74 -0.64 15.57
N ALA A 109 -4.91 0.26 15.04
CA ALA A 109 -5.37 1.47 14.39
C ALA A 109 -5.97 1.18 13.01
N ILE A 110 -5.35 0.28 12.24
CA ILE A 110 -5.91 -0.28 10.99
C ILE A 110 -7.27 -0.93 11.28
N GLY A 111 -7.40 -1.68 12.37
CA GLY A 111 -8.65 -2.29 12.81
C GLY A 111 -9.77 -1.28 13.07
N ARG A 112 -9.46 -0.15 13.72
CA ARG A 112 -10.44 0.94 13.91
C ARG A 112 -10.92 1.55 12.59
N CYS A 113 -10.02 1.73 11.62
CA CYS A 113 -10.39 2.19 10.27
C CYS A 113 -11.25 1.16 9.54
N VAL A 114 -10.92 -0.13 9.66
CA VAL A 114 -11.75 -1.23 9.14
C VAL A 114 -13.16 -1.21 9.75
N GLU A 115 -13.27 -1.10 11.07
CA GLU A 115 -14.58 -1.00 11.74
C GLU A 115 -15.38 0.22 11.28
N HIS A 116 -14.71 1.34 11.01
CA HIS A 116 -15.35 2.53 10.46
C HIS A 116 -16.00 2.23 9.11
N ILE A 117 -15.26 1.59 8.20
CA ILE A 117 -15.75 1.16 6.89
C ILE A 117 -16.94 0.21 7.03
N GLU A 118 -16.84 -0.79 7.91
CA GLU A 118 -17.94 -1.73 8.15
C GLU A 118 -19.20 -1.04 8.66
N ARG A 119 -19.07 -0.07 9.57
CA ARG A 119 -20.20 0.71 10.07
C ARG A 119 -20.87 1.48 8.93
N ASP A 120 -20.09 2.14 8.08
CA ASP A 120 -20.62 2.87 6.93
C ASP A 120 -21.40 1.96 5.97
N TRP A 121 -20.90 0.75 5.70
CA TRP A 121 -21.61 -0.26 4.90
C TRP A 121 -22.91 -0.76 5.55
N ARG A 122 -23.01 -0.79 6.88
CA ARG A 122 -24.24 -1.20 7.60
C ARG A 122 -25.32 -0.12 7.56
N VAL A 123 -24.91 1.15 7.65
CA VAL A 123 -25.85 2.29 7.78
C VAL A 123 -26.26 2.90 6.44
N VAL A 124 -25.60 2.56 5.32
CA VAL A 124 -25.99 3.07 4.00
C VAL A 124 -27.43 2.69 3.66
N ARG A 125 -28.27 3.69 3.37
CA ARG A 125 -29.71 3.53 3.18
C ARG A 125 -30.15 3.55 1.72
N TYR A 126 -29.58 4.47 0.94
CA TYR A 126 -30.00 4.71 -0.43
C TYR A 126 -29.20 3.85 -1.42
N TRP A 127 -29.89 3.38 -2.46
CA TRP A 127 -29.32 2.44 -3.44
C TRP A 127 -28.19 3.07 -4.27
N ASP A 128 -28.35 4.34 -4.64
CA ASP A 128 -27.35 5.14 -5.33
C ASP A 128 -26.08 5.34 -4.49
N HIS A 129 -26.21 5.67 -3.20
CA HIS A 129 -25.07 5.75 -2.26
C HIS A 129 -24.33 4.42 -2.17
N ARG A 130 -25.06 3.31 -2.05
CA ARG A 130 -24.47 1.97 -2.04
C ARG A 130 -23.73 1.69 -3.36
N LYS A 131 -24.32 2.04 -4.51
CA LYS A 131 -23.71 1.89 -5.83
C LYS A 131 -22.41 2.69 -5.97
N MET A 132 -22.37 3.91 -5.41
CA MET A 132 -21.17 4.75 -5.39
C MET A 132 -20.06 4.13 -4.53
N MET A 133 -20.40 3.62 -3.34
CA MET A 133 -19.43 2.90 -2.50
C MET A 133 -18.89 1.64 -3.20
N LEU A 134 -19.74 0.87 -3.88
CA LEU A 134 -19.32 -0.32 -4.64
C LEU A 134 -18.41 0.05 -5.82
N ARG A 135 -18.69 1.14 -6.53
CA ARG A 135 -17.85 1.65 -7.63
C ARG A 135 -16.45 2.02 -7.12
N ASN A 136 -16.36 2.71 -5.99
CA ASN A 136 -15.06 3.07 -5.40
C ASN A 136 -14.33 1.83 -4.85
N ALA A 137 -15.04 0.90 -4.22
CA ALA A 137 -14.46 -0.38 -3.80
C ALA A 137 -13.87 -1.16 -5.00
N LEU A 138 -14.52 -1.13 -6.17
CA LEU A 138 -13.98 -1.72 -7.39
C LEU A 138 -12.66 -1.05 -7.83
N VAL A 139 -12.55 0.28 -7.74
CA VAL A 139 -11.31 1.00 -8.03
C VAL A 139 -10.19 0.53 -7.08
N GLY A 140 -10.45 0.49 -5.77
CA GLY A 140 -9.47 0.02 -4.77
C GLY A 140 -9.04 -1.43 -5.00
N ARG A 141 -9.97 -2.30 -5.40
CA ARG A 141 -9.69 -3.69 -5.80
C ARG A 141 -8.81 -3.76 -7.05
N ARG A 142 -9.08 -2.96 -8.09
CA ARG A 142 -8.26 -2.93 -9.31
C ARG A 142 -6.84 -2.48 -9.01
N LEU A 143 -6.66 -1.43 -8.20
CA LEU A 143 -5.34 -0.96 -7.78
C LEU A 143 -4.57 -2.03 -6.99
N THR A 144 -5.25 -2.74 -6.08
CA THR A 144 -4.67 -3.86 -5.33
C THR A 144 -4.25 -5.01 -6.27
N ILE A 145 -5.10 -5.38 -7.23
CA ILE A 145 -4.81 -6.43 -8.22
C ILE A 145 -3.60 -6.04 -9.06
N LEU A 146 -3.53 -4.80 -9.56
CA LEU A 146 -2.38 -4.30 -10.32
C LEU A 146 -1.10 -4.37 -9.48
N SER A 147 -1.15 -3.95 -8.22
CA SER A 147 0.00 -4.05 -7.30
C SER A 147 0.48 -5.50 -7.12
N VAL A 148 -0.44 -6.45 -6.95
CA VAL A 148 -0.10 -7.89 -6.85
C VAL A 148 0.51 -8.40 -8.15
N LEU A 149 -0.12 -8.11 -9.29
CA LEU A 149 0.35 -8.58 -10.60
C LEU A 149 1.76 -8.08 -10.91
N PHE A 150 2.02 -6.79 -10.74
CA PHE A 150 3.34 -6.22 -11.02
C PHE A 150 4.40 -6.73 -10.04
N LEU A 151 4.14 -6.72 -8.73
CA LEU A 151 5.15 -7.15 -7.75
C LEU A 151 5.49 -8.63 -7.85
N TYR A 152 4.48 -9.51 -8.00
CA TYR A 152 4.74 -10.94 -8.13
C TYR A 152 5.38 -11.28 -9.48
N SER A 153 4.99 -10.64 -10.59
CA SER A 153 5.64 -10.90 -11.89
C SER A 153 7.11 -10.47 -11.89
N GLY A 154 7.42 -9.26 -11.43
CA GLY A 154 8.80 -8.78 -11.31
C GLY A 154 9.62 -9.63 -10.34
N GLY A 155 9.09 -9.85 -9.13
CA GLY A 155 9.71 -10.67 -8.12
C GLY A 155 10.00 -12.10 -8.58
N MET A 156 9.00 -12.79 -9.12
CA MET A 156 9.18 -14.16 -9.62
C MET A 156 10.17 -14.23 -10.78
N SER A 157 10.20 -13.23 -11.67
CA SER A 157 11.20 -13.19 -12.75
C SER A 157 12.63 -13.19 -12.18
N TYR A 158 12.89 -12.45 -11.10
CA TYR A 158 14.21 -12.42 -10.47
C TYR A 158 14.59 -13.75 -9.81
N TYR A 159 13.68 -14.31 -9.01
CA TYR A 159 13.94 -15.54 -8.26
C TYR A 159 13.96 -16.79 -9.14
N ALA A 160 13.22 -16.79 -10.26
CA ALA A 160 13.17 -17.93 -11.19
C ALA A 160 14.24 -17.88 -12.29
N ILE A 161 14.74 -16.70 -12.66
CA ILE A 161 15.67 -16.56 -13.78
C ILE A 161 17.11 -16.43 -13.29
N MET A 162 17.37 -15.57 -12.30
CA MET A 162 18.74 -15.21 -11.92
C MET A 162 19.58 -16.41 -11.41
N PRO A 163 19.05 -17.32 -10.56
CA PRO A 163 19.80 -18.49 -10.08
C PRO A 163 20.12 -19.52 -11.17
N PHE A 164 19.35 -19.54 -12.26
CA PHE A 164 19.50 -20.51 -13.34
C PHE A 164 20.19 -19.93 -14.58
N SER A 165 20.19 -18.60 -14.72
CA SER A 165 20.81 -17.88 -15.84
C SER A 165 22.26 -17.47 -15.58
N SER A 166 22.65 -17.26 -14.33
CA SER A 166 24.01 -16.84 -13.98
C SER A 166 25.01 -17.90 -14.44
N ARG A 167 25.80 -17.56 -15.47
CA ARG A 167 26.77 -18.45 -16.13
C ARG A 167 27.53 -19.28 -15.11
N THR A 168 27.33 -20.59 -15.20
CA THR A 168 28.17 -21.62 -14.59
C THR A 168 29.62 -21.31 -14.92
N LYS A 169 30.39 -20.79 -13.94
CA LYS A 169 31.83 -20.64 -14.12
C LYS A 169 32.43 -22.04 -14.11
N ILE A 170 32.62 -22.61 -15.30
CA ILE A 170 33.36 -23.86 -15.48
C ILE A 170 34.85 -23.53 -15.33
N ASN A 171 35.28 -23.29 -14.09
CA ASN A 171 36.69 -23.31 -13.72
C ASN A 171 36.98 -24.69 -13.13
N GLY A 172 37.23 -25.69 -13.99
CA GLY A 172 37.69 -27.03 -13.60
C GLY A 172 36.74 -27.80 -12.68
N SER A 173 35.99 -28.74 -13.25
CA SER A 173 35.19 -29.79 -12.57
C SER A 173 34.03 -29.40 -11.64
N TYR A 174 33.84 -28.13 -11.26
CA TYR A 174 32.74 -27.74 -10.35
C TYR A 174 31.69 -26.84 -11.01
N THR A 175 30.43 -27.29 -10.99
CA THR A 175 29.25 -26.56 -11.44
C THR A 175 28.76 -25.66 -10.31
N SER A 176 29.24 -24.41 -10.22
CA SER A 176 28.79 -23.49 -9.17
C SER A 176 27.31 -23.12 -9.37
N ARG A 177 26.44 -23.52 -8.45
CA ARG A 177 25.02 -23.13 -8.43
C ARG A 177 24.86 -21.82 -7.64
N PRO A 178 24.61 -20.69 -8.31
CA PRO A 178 24.53 -19.39 -7.64
C PRO A 178 23.28 -19.33 -6.75
N LEU A 179 23.43 -18.78 -5.55
CA LEU A 179 22.31 -18.41 -4.67
C LEU A 179 22.00 -16.92 -4.84
N ILE A 180 20.73 -16.56 -4.58
CA ILE A 180 20.26 -15.18 -4.66
C ILE A 180 20.90 -14.34 -3.56
N TYR A 181 20.99 -14.92 -2.36
CA TYR A 181 21.60 -14.30 -1.20
C TYR A 181 22.83 -15.10 -0.74
N PRO A 182 23.98 -14.45 -0.49
CA PRO A 182 25.19 -15.11 -0.01
C PRO A 182 25.24 -15.20 1.53
N GLY A 183 26.31 -15.81 2.07
CA GLY A 183 26.60 -15.82 3.51
C GLY A 183 26.26 -17.10 4.27
N TYR A 184 25.77 -18.13 3.57
CA TYR A 184 25.41 -19.43 4.18
C TYR A 184 26.59 -20.37 4.39
N ASP A 185 27.68 -20.16 3.67
CA ASP A 185 28.88 -21.01 3.65
C ASP A 185 29.61 -21.12 5.00
N ARG A 186 29.34 -20.20 5.94
CA ARG A 186 29.81 -20.32 7.33
C ARG A 186 29.07 -21.41 8.11
N TYR A 187 27.83 -21.70 7.74
CA TYR A 187 26.93 -22.59 8.48
C TYR A 187 26.85 -23.96 7.82
N VAL A 188 26.68 -23.99 6.49
CA VAL A 188 26.52 -25.20 5.68
C VAL A 188 27.12 -24.93 4.31
N ASP A 189 27.78 -25.92 3.70
CA ASP A 189 28.22 -25.82 2.31
C ASP A 189 26.99 -25.74 1.38
N PRO A 190 26.71 -24.57 0.75
CA PRO A 190 25.52 -24.38 -0.05
C PRO A 190 25.61 -25.06 -1.41
N GLN A 191 26.75 -25.63 -1.81
CA GLN A 191 26.90 -26.30 -3.10
C GLN A 191 26.58 -27.80 -3.05
N VAL A 192 26.46 -28.36 -1.85
CA VAL A 192 26.16 -29.79 -1.64
C VAL A 192 24.65 -30.01 -1.56
N SER A 193 24.15 -31.05 -2.22
CA SER A 193 22.75 -31.46 -2.10
C SER A 193 22.53 -32.26 -0.80
N PRO A 194 21.47 -32.02 -0.01
CA PRO A 194 20.28 -31.21 -0.31
C PRO A 194 20.32 -29.74 0.18
N ALA A 195 21.47 -29.23 0.62
CA ALA A 195 21.56 -27.92 1.26
C ALA A 195 21.19 -26.78 0.30
N TRP A 196 21.65 -26.84 -0.95
CA TRP A 196 21.31 -25.85 -1.97
C TRP A 196 19.79 -25.75 -2.16
N GLU A 197 19.14 -26.90 -2.34
CA GLU A 197 17.70 -27.00 -2.60
C GLU A 197 16.88 -26.43 -1.42
N ILE A 198 17.30 -26.71 -0.18
CA ILE A 198 16.65 -26.19 1.03
C ILE A 198 16.79 -24.66 1.12
N ILE A 199 18.00 -24.12 0.93
CA ILE A 199 18.25 -22.67 1.02
C ILE A 199 17.48 -21.92 -0.07
N PHE A 200 17.47 -22.45 -1.29
CA PHE A 200 16.71 -21.89 -2.40
C PHE A 200 15.20 -21.87 -2.12
N CYS A 201 14.63 -22.97 -1.61
CA CYS A 201 13.24 -23.03 -1.18
C CYS A 201 12.92 -21.96 -0.11
N MET A 202 13.81 -21.78 0.87
CA MET A 202 13.68 -20.75 1.89
C MET A 202 13.74 -19.32 1.32
N HIS A 203 14.59 -19.08 0.32
CA HIS A 203 14.64 -17.80 -0.41
C HIS A 203 13.32 -17.51 -1.12
N CYS A 204 12.73 -18.49 -1.80
CA CYS A 204 11.44 -18.36 -2.47
C CYS A 204 10.31 -18.07 -1.47
N LEU A 205 10.27 -18.77 -0.33
CA LEU A 205 9.29 -18.49 0.73
C LEU A 205 9.47 -17.09 1.31
N CYS A 206 10.72 -16.65 1.54
CA CYS A 206 11.01 -15.28 1.97
C CYS A 206 10.57 -14.25 0.92
N ALA A 207 10.73 -14.54 -0.38
CA ALA A 207 10.26 -13.66 -1.46
C ALA A 207 8.74 -13.48 -1.42
N ILE A 208 8.01 -14.59 -1.26
CA ILE A 208 6.54 -14.56 -1.14
C ILE A 208 6.13 -13.68 0.04
N VAL A 209 6.79 -13.81 1.20
CA VAL A 209 6.52 -12.93 2.36
C VAL A 209 6.78 -11.47 2.00
N GLN A 210 7.93 -11.14 1.41
CA GLN A 210 8.27 -9.77 1.02
C GLN A 210 7.23 -9.15 0.09
N PHE A 211 6.83 -9.85 -0.98
CA PHE A 211 5.82 -9.36 -1.93
C PHE A 211 4.43 -9.27 -1.28
N THR A 212 4.07 -10.21 -0.40
CA THR A 212 2.81 -10.16 0.35
C THR A 212 2.76 -8.95 1.28
N VAL A 213 3.86 -8.61 1.96
CA VAL A 213 3.93 -7.44 2.84
C VAL A 213 3.76 -6.13 2.06
N THR A 214 4.45 -5.97 0.93
CA THR A 214 4.34 -4.74 0.13
C THR A 214 2.94 -4.60 -0.50
N THR A 215 2.38 -5.70 -1.02
CA THR A 215 1.00 -5.70 -1.55
C THR A 215 -0.05 -5.51 -0.44
N ALA A 216 0.20 -6.00 0.78
CA ALA A 216 -0.66 -5.76 1.94
C ALA A 216 -0.74 -4.26 2.26
N ALA A 217 0.41 -3.58 2.33
CA ALA A 217 0.47 -2.14 2.53
C ALA A 217 -0.33 -1.40 1.45
N CYS A 218 -0.10 -1.70 0.18
CA CYS A 218 -0.85 -1.10 -0.93
C CYS A 218 -2.36 -1.36 -0.82
N SER A 219 -2.77 -2.57 -0.46
CA SER A 219 -4.19 -2.94 -0.34
C SER A 219 -4.92 -2.17 0.77
N VAL A 220 -4.25 -1.92 1.90
CA VAL A 220 -4.81 -1.14 3.01
C VAL A 220 -4.98 0.32 2.58
N VAL A 221 -3.94 0.91 1.97
CA VAL A 221 -3.98 2.29 1.45
C VAL A 221 -5.11 2.44 0.43
N ALA A 222 -5.21 1.53 -0.53
CA ALA A 222 -6.21 1.57 -1.59
C ALA A 222 -7.65 1.48 -1.06
N ILE A 223 -7.93 0.55 -0.13
CA ILE A 223 -9.28 0.40 0.45
C ILE A 223 -9.67 1.63 1.24
N PHE A 224 -8.77 2.15 2.09
CA PHE A 224 -9.07 3.30 2.94
C PHE A 224 -9.29 4.57 2.11
N ALA A 225 -8.41 4.83 1.15
CA ALA A 225 -8.51 5.98 0.27
C ALA A 225 -9.78 5.95 -0.58
N THR A 226 -10.04 4.82 -1.26
CA THR A 226 -11.23 4.72 -2.12
C THR A 226 -12.53 4.72 -1.33
N HIS A 227 -12.56 4.19 -0.10
CA HIS A 227 -13.71 4.37 0.78
C HIS A 227 -13.93 5.84 1.12
N ALA A 228 -12.87 6.59 1.46
CA ALA A 228 -12.97 8.03 1.72
C ALA A 228 -13.52 8.77 0.50
N CYS A 229 -13.00 8.51 -0.71
CA CYS A 229 -13.53 9.05 -1.97
C CYS A 229 -15.02 8.74 -2.15
N GLY A 230 -15.43 7.50 -1.88
CA GLY A 230 -16.85 7.11 -1.93
C GLY A 230 -17.72 7.89 -0.94
N GLN A 231 -17.23 8.14 0.28
CA GLN A 231 -17.96 8.94 1.27
C GLN A 231 -18.04 10.42 0.90
N VAL A 232 -17.00 10.98 0.25
CA VAL A 232 -17.01 12.34 -0.31
C VAL A 232 -18.01 12.44 -1.46
N GLN A 233 -18.06 11.45 -2.34
CA GLN A 233 -19.08 11.43 -3.40
C GLN A 233 -20.49 11.42 -2.80
N ILE A 234 -20.73 10.64 -1.74
CA ILE A 234 -22.02 10.67 -1.01
C ILE A 234 -22.28 12.07 -0.44
N LEU A 235 -21.27 12.70 0.18
CA LEU A 235 -21.39 14.07 0.71
C LEU A 235 -21.87 15.05 -0.37
N MET A 236 -21.29 15.00 -1.57
CA MET A 236 -21.68 15.85 -2.68
C MET A 236 -23.14 15.64 -3.10
N THR A 237 -23.63 14.39 -3.14
CA THR A 237 -25.06 14.14 -3.43
C THR A 237 -26.00 14.60 -2.32
N LEU A 238 -25.52 14.66 -1.07
CA LEU A 238 -26.31 15.21 0.03
C LEU A 238 -26.35 16.74 -0.02
N LEU A 239 -25.26 17.37 -0.48
CA LEU A 239 -25.23 18.80 -0.79
C LEU A 239 -26.24 19.12 -1.90
N ASP A 240 -26.20 18.41 -3.02
CA ASP A 240 -27.15 18.60 -4.13
C ASP A 240 -28.63 18.51 -3.69
N ASP A 241 -28.96 17.54 -2.83
CA ASP A 241 -30.32 17.37 -2.27
C ASP A 241 -30.61 18.28 -1.04
N LEU A 242 -29.77 19.26 -0.72
CA LEU A 242 -29.93 20.08 0.50
C LEU A 242 -31.18 20.96 0.46
N ILE A 243 -31.52 21.55 -0.69
CA ILE A 243 -32.63 22.52 -0.81
C ILE A 243 -33.94 21.81 -1.09
N VAL A 244 -33.97 20.94 -2.11
CA VAL A 244 -35.18 20.20 -2.50
C VAL A 244 -35.51 19.13 -1.45
N GLY A 245 -34.52 18.33 -1.06
CA GLY A 245 -34.65 17.27 -0.07
C GLY A 245 -35.63 16.18 -0.45
N GLU A 246 -35.58 15.75 -1.72
CA GLU A 246 -36.42 14.67 -2.24
C GLU A 246 -36.26 13.39 -1.44
N ARG A 247 -35.06 13.11 -0.92
CA ARG A 247 -34.75 11.88 -0.18
C ARG A 247 -35.31 11.85 1.25
N ASN A 248 -35.64 13.01 1.83
CA ASN A 248 -36.28 13.14 3.14
C ASN A 248 -37.18 14.39 3.19
N LYS A 249 -38.34 14.31 2.53
CA LYS A 249 -39.32 15.40 2.44
C LYS A 249 -39.80 15.93 3.81
N ASP A 250 -39.79 15.07 4.83
CA ASP A 250 -40.23 15.43 6.19
C ASP A 250 -39.11 16.09 7.03
N THR A 251 -37.92 16.31 6.47
CA THR A 251 -36.79 16.91 7.19
C THR A 251 -36.57 18.37 6.78
N THR A 252 -36.37 19.23 7.78
CA THR A 252 -36.03 20.63 7.54
C THR A 252 -34.62 20.75 6.94
N VAL A 253 -34.40 21.80 6.17
CA VAL A 253 -33.08 22.18 5.62
C VAL A 253 -32.00 22.19 6.71
N GLU A 254 -32.33 22.64 7.93
CA GLU A 254 -31.39 22.64 9.08
C GLU A 254 -30.93 21.24 9.47
N LYS A 255 -31.85 20.28 9.52
CA LYS A 255 -31.52 18.89 9.84
C LYS A 255 -30.66 18.27 8.74
N ARG A 256 -30.95 18.58 7.48
CA ARG A 256 -30.15 18.14 6.32
C ARG A 256 -28.74 18.75 6.34
N LEU A 257 -28.63 20.05 6.57
CA LEU A 257 -27.33 20.74 6.69
C LEU A 257 -26.51 20.21 7.87
N SER A 258 -27.14 19.99 9.02
CA SER A 258 -26.50 19.36 10.18
C SER A 258 -25.99 17.95 9.87
N LEU A 259 -26.75 17.16 9.09
CA LEU A 259 -26.34 15.84 8.63
C LEU A 259 -25.11 15.93 7.71
N ILE A 260 -25.14 16.84 6.73
CA ILE A 260 -24.03 17.08 5.79
C ILE A 260 -22.77 17.49 6.54
N ALA A 261 -22.85 18.47 7.44
CA ALA A 261 -21.70 18.93 8.23
C ALA A 261 -21.12 17.81 9.09
N LYS A 262 -21.97 17.01 9.76
CA LYS A 262 -21.53 15.83 10.53
C LYS A 262 -20.88 14.77 9.64
N HIS A 263 -21.40 14.56 8.43
CA HIS A 263 -20.84 13.63 7.47
C HIS A 263 -19.47 14.11 6.97
N HIS A 264 -19.35 15.38 6.57
CA HIS A 264 -18.09 15.99 6.15
C HIS A 264 -17.00 15.87 7.22
N VAL A 265 -17.29 16.26 8.46
CA VAL A 265 -16.35 16.15 9.59
C VAL A 265 -15.96 14.69 9.87
N ARG A 266 -16.90 13.75 9.74
CA ARG A 266 -16.60 12.31 9.91
C ARG A 266 -15.60 11.84 8.84
N VAL A 267 -15.84 12.20 7.59
CA VAL A 267 -15.00 11.80 6.46
C VAL A 267 -13.61 12.42 6.57
N LEU A 268 -13.50 13.71 6.92
CA LEU A 268 -12.23 14.37 7.22
C LEU A 268 -11.46 13.67 8.35
N ARG A 269 -12.15 13.33 9.45
CA ARG A 269 -11.53 12.61 10.58
C ARG A 269 -11.07 11.21 10.19
N PHE A 270 -11.85 10.50 9.37
CA PHE A 270 -11.46 9.21 8.84
C PHE A 270 -10.19 9.33 8.00
N THR A 271 -10.13 10.27 7.05
CA THR A 271 -8.93 10.47 6.22
C THR A 271 -7.71 10.88 7.06
N ALA A 272 -7.88 11.71 8.09
CA ALA A 272 -6.79 12.06 9.01
C ALA A 272 -6.26 10.85 9.78
N ASN A 273 -7.14 9.96 10.25
CA ASN A 273 -6.72 8.71 10.89
C ASN A 273 -6.00 7.77 9.90
N VAL A 274 -6.45 7.73 8.64
CA VAL A 274 -5.82 6.95 7.57
C VAL A 274 -4.41 7.46 7.29
N GLU A 275 -4.22 8.77 7.17
CA GLU A 275 -2.90 9.40 7.02
C GLU A 275 -1.99 9.04 8.19
N GLU A 276 -2.46 9.18 9.43
CA GLU A 276 -1.66 8.90 10.62
C GLU A 276 -1.19 7.44 10.69
N VAL A 277 -2.04 6.50 10.26
CA VAL A 277 -1.73 5.07 10.27
C VAL A 277 -0.75 4.68 9.17
N LEU A 278 -0.79 5.36 8.02
CA LEU A 278 -0.08 4.94 6.81
C LEU A 278 1.18 5.75 6.51
N ARG A 279 1.35 6.94 7.09
CA ARG A 279 2.44 7.86 6.71
C ARG A 279 3.83 7.26 6.81
N GLU A 280 4.11 6.44 7.83
CA GLU A 280 5.43 5.82 8.00
C GLU A 280 5.65 4.71 6.95
N ILE A 281 4.61 3.95 6.63
CA ILE A 281 4.66 2.89 5.60
C ILE A 281 4.85 3.53 4.22
N CYS A 282 4.13 4.60 3.92
CA CYS A 282 4.25 5.35 2.67
C CYS A 282 5.64 6.00 2.53
N LEU A 283 6.21 6.54 3.60
CA LEU A 283 7.58 7.07 3.58
C LEU A 283 8.59 5.98 3.26
N LEU A 284 8.49 4.83 3.93
CA LEU A 284 9.38 3.72 3.67
C LEU A 284 9.25 3.23 2.24
N GLU A 285 8.03 3.14 1.70
CA GLU A 285 7.80 2.76 0.30
C GLU A 285 8.50 3.72 -0.67
N LEU A 286 8.27 5.03 -0.55
CA LEU A 286 8.90 6.01 -1.45
C LEU A 286 10.43 5.98 -1.36
N MET A 287 10.98 6.00 -0.14
CA MET A 287 12.42 6.03 0.07
C MET A 287 13.09 4.74 -0.39
N SER A 288 12.53 3.58 -0.04
CA SER A 288 13.08 2.29 -0.45
C SER A 288 13.05 2.14 -1.95
N SER A 289 11.93 2.47 -2.57
CA SER A 289 11.70 2.18 -3.98
C SER A 289 12.49 3.16 -4.87
N THR A 290 12.71 4.41 -4.44
CA THR A 290 13.64 5.34 -5.13
C THR A 290 15.07 4.77 -5.20
N LEU A 291 15.60 4.28 -4.07
CA LEU A 291 16.95 3.71 -3.99
C LEU A 291 17.05 2.40 -4.78
N ILE A 292 16.06 1.51 -4.65
CA ILE A 292 16.07 0.22 -5.33
C ILE A 292 15.92 0.40 -6.85
N ILE A 293 15.03 1.28 -7.33
CA ILE A 293 14.90 1.58 -8.76
C ILE A 293 16.23 2.08 -9.33
N CYS A 294 16.89 3.03 -8.66
CA CYS A 294 18.20 3.52 -9.06
C CYS A 294 19.23 2.39 -9.23
N LEU A 295 19.32 1.49 -8.26
CA LEU A 295 20.24 0.34 -8.32
C LEU A 295 19.86 -0.63 -9.45
N LEU A 296 18.58 -0.91 -9.65
CA LEU A 296 18.12 -1.79 -10.73
C LEU A 296 18.39 -1.20 -12.12
N GLU A 297 18.19 0.11 -12.30
CA GLU A 297 18.55 0.81 -13.54
C GLU A 297 20.06 0.74 -13.82
N TYR A 298 20.89 0.89 -12.79
CA TYR A 298 22.34 0.71 -12.92
C TYR A 298 22.71 -0.70 -13.37
N TYR A 299 22.10 -1.74 -12.78
CA TYR A 299 22.34 -3.13 -13.20
C TYR A 299 21.80 -3.44 -14.58
N PHE A 300 20.65 -2.88 -14.95
CA PHE A 300 20.14 -2.98 -16.30
C PHE A 300 21.17 -2.49 -17.33
N LEU A 301 21.80 -1.33 -17.10
CA LEU A 301 22.85 -0.80 -17.98
C LEU A 301 24.13 -1.67 -17.97
N LYS A 302 24.57 -2.12 -16.79
CA LYS A 302 25.78 -2.95 -16.69
C LYS A 302 25.64 -4.29 -17.42
N GLU A 303 24.49 -4.94 -17.29
CA GLU A 303 24.23 -6.21 -18.00
C GLU A 303 23.97 -5.99 -19.50
N TRP A 304 23.48 -4.81 -19.89
CA TRP A 304 23.40 -4.39 -21.30
C TRP A 304 24.78 -4.36 -21.96
N GLU A 305 25.78 -3.77 -21.30
CA GLU A 305 27.16 -3.76 -21.77
C GLU A 305 27.75 -5.18 -21.85
N ASN A 306 27.41 -6.05 -20.90
CA ASN A 306 27.83 -7.46 -20.88
C ASN A 306 27.10 -8.36 -21.90
N SER A 307 26.09 -7.83 -22.61
CA SER A 307 25.23 -8.58 -23.54
C SER A 307 24.55 -9.82 -22.91
N ASP A 308 24.19 -9.74 -21.63
CA ASP A 308 23.41 -10.79 -20.96
C ASP A 308 21.90 -10.55 -21.13
N ALA A 309 21.36 -11.02 -22.26
CA ALA A 309 19.96 -10.82 -22.63
C ALA A 309 18.96 -11.25 -21.54
N VAL A 310 19.30 -12.30 -20.79
CA VAL A 310 18.41 -12.85 -19.77
C VAL A 310 18.40 -11.94 -18.54
N ALA A 311 19.57 -11.51 -18.07
CA ALA A 311 19.66 -10.57 -16.95
C ALA A 311 19.04 -9.20 -17.28
N ILE A 312 19.27 -8.69 -18.50
CA ILE A 312 18.66 -7.44 -19.00
C ILE A 312 17.13 -7.51 -18.90
N PHE A 313 16.53 -8.60 -19.39
CA PHE A 313 15.08 -8.79 -19.35
C PHE A 313 14.55 -8.84 -17.90
N THR A 314 15.24 -9.55 -17.01
CA THR A 314 14.87 -9.61 -15.58
C THR A 314 14.92 -8.24 -14.91
N TYR A 315 16.01 -7.48 -15.07
CA TYR A 315 16.12 -6.14 -14.47
C TYR A 315 15.09 -5.16 -15.05
N PHE A 316 14.81 -5.24 -16.36
CA PHE A 316 13.78 -4.43 -17.00
C PHE A 316 12.38 -4.67 -16.39
N ILE A 317 11.97 -5.94 -16.21
CA ILE A 317 10.69 -6.27 -15.58
C ILE A 317 10.66 -5.75 -14.13
N LEU A 318 11.74 -5.89 -13.37
CA LEU A 318 11.82 -5.39 -12.00
C LEU A 318 11.66 -3.87 -11.91
N VAL A 319 12.32 -3.11 -12.80
CA VAL A 319 12.19 -1.64 -12.86
C VAL A 319 10.74 -1.25 -13.15
N ILE A 320 10.11 -1.88 -14.16
CA ILE A 320 8.70 -1.65 -14.47
C ILE A 320 7.82 -1.96 -13.25
N SER A 321 8.03 -3.12 -12.63
CA SER A 321 7.25 -3.59 -11.48
C SER A 321 7.26 -2.60 -10.32
N LEU A 322 8.44 -2.14 -9.89
CA LEU A 322 8.57 -1.19 -8.78
C LEU A 322 8.09 0.21 -9.16
N THR A 323 8.29 0.64 -10.41
CA THR A 323 7.76 1.92 -10.92
C THR A 323 6.23 1.96 -10.85
N PHE A 324 5.56 0.90 -11.32
CA PHE A 324 4.11 0.79 -11.20
C PHE A 324 3.65 0.73 -9.74
N ASN A 325 4.43 0.13 -8.85
CA ASN A 325 4.08 0.11 -7.43
C ASN A 325 4.05 1.53 -6.84
N ILE A 326 5.12 2.32 -7.03
CA ILE A 326 5.15 3.72 -6.57
C ILE A 326 4.05 4.54 -7.23
N LEU A 327 3.82 4.35 -8.53
CA LEU A 327 2.75 5.04 -9.26
C LEU A 327 1.39 4.78 -8.62
N ILE A 328 1.08 3.54 -8.21
CA ILE A 328 -0.17 3.21 -7.54
C ILE A 328 -0.32 3.98 -6.22
N PHE A 329 0.73 4.03 -5.38
CA PHE A 329 0.68 4.79 -4.12
C PHE A 329 0.43 6.28 -4.35
N CYS A 330 1.14 6.87 -5.32
CA CYS A 330 1.01 8.29 -5.65
C CYS A 330 -0.36 8.60 -6.27
N TYR A 331 -0.85 7.72 -7.15
CA TYR A 331 -2.17 7.84 -7.76
C TYR A 331 -3.30 7.76 -6.72
N ILE A 332 -3.16 6.91 -5.70
CA ILE A 332 -4.13 6.84 -4.60
C ILE A 332 -4.16 8.17 -3.81
N GLY A 333 -3.00 8.78 -3.56
CA GLY A 333 -2.92 10.10 -2.95
C GLY A 333 -3.61 11.18 -3.78
N GLU A 334 -3.33 11.21 -5.08
CA GLU A 334 -3.97 12.11 -6.05
C GLU A 334 -5.49 11.96 -6.07
N LEU A 335 -5.99 10.72 -6.07
CA LEU A 335 -7.42 10.41 -6.10
C LEU A 335 -8.17 10.99 -4.90
N ILE A 336 -7.56 10.97 -3.71
CA ILE A 336 -8.16 11.60 -2.52
C ILE A 336 -8.26 13.11 -2.74
N VAL A 337 -7.14 13.75 -3.11
CA VAL A 337 -7.09 15.21 -3.27
C VAL A 337 -8.09 15.67 -4.33
N GLU A 338 -8.16 14.97 -5.47
CA GLU A 338 -9.08 15.27 -6.56
C GLU A 338 -10.55 15.18 -6.11
N GLU A 339 -10.93 14.14 -5.36
CA GLU A 339 -12.31 13.96 -4.91
C GLU A 339 -12.72 14.97 -3.83
N PHE A 340 -11.85 15.28 -2.87
CA PHE A 340 -12.14 16.31 -1.87
C PHE A 340 -12.21 17.71 -2.46
N SER A 341 -11.43 17.99 -3.50
CA SER A 341 -11.45 19.28 -4.23
C SER A 341 -12.67 19.46 -5.14
N LYS A 342 -13.62 18.51 -5.19
CA LYS A 342 -14.90 18.68 -5.90
C LYS A 342 -16.01 19.16 -4.97
N VAL A 343 -15.79 19.12 -3.65
CA VAL A 343 -16.78 19.49 -2.63
C VAL A 343 -17.08 20.99 -2.65
N ASP A 344 -16.08 21.83 -2.93
CA ASP A 344 -16.26 23.28 -3.05
C ASP A 344 -17.21 23.63 -4.20
N LEU A 345 -17.00 23.06 -5.38
CA LEU A 345 -17.81 23.28 -6.57
C LEU A 345 -19.24 22.79 -6.32
N ALA A 346 -19.40 21.59 -5.75
CA ALA A 346 -20.71 21.05 -5.41
C ALA A 346 -21.47 21.92 -4.39
N ALA A 347 -20.76 22.54 -3.44
CA ALA A 347 -21.37 23.47 -2.49
C ALA A 347 -21.66 24.84 -3.11
N TYR A 348 -20.85 25.29 -4.08
CA TYR A 348 -21.00 26.57 -4.77
C TYR A 348 -22.16 26.58 -5.78
N GLU A 349 -22.35 25.48 -6.52
CA GLU A 349 -23.42 25.32 -7.53
C GLU A 349 -24.82 25.17 -6.91
N LEU A 350 -24.89 25.03 -5.59
CA LEU A 350 -26.12 24.99 -4.83
C LEU A 350 -26.87 26.33 -4.96
N ASN A 351 -28.21 26.31 -5.00
CA ASN A 351 -29.02 27.54 -4.99
C ASN A 351 -29.03 28.20 -3.59
N TRP A 352 -27.85 28.55 -3.07
CA TRP A 352 -27.62 29.03 -1.71
C TRP A 352 -28.43 30.28 -1.35
N TYR A 353 -28.89 31.04 -2.34
CA TYR A 353 -29.77 32.19 -2.18
C TYR A 353 -31.19 31.81 -1.70
N ASP A 354 -31.60 30.55 -1.86
CA ASP A 354 -32.86 30.02 -1.31
C ASP A 354 -32.74 29.64 0.18
N LEU A 355 -31.53 29.72 0.75
CA LEU A 355 -31.28 29.44 2.16
C LEU A 355 -31.43 30.71 3.01
N PRO A 356 -31.94 30.58 4.26
CA PRO A 356 -31.86 31.66 5.25
C PRO A 356 -30.40 32.11 5.44
N GLY A 357 -30.16 33.43 5.48
CA GLY A 357 -28.80 34.01 5.44
C GLY A 357 -27.84 33.46 6.51
N TYR A 358 -28.31 33.17 7.73
CA TYR A 358 -27.46 32.59 8.78
C TYR A 358 -27.04 31.13 8.49
N LYS A 359 -27.75 30.42 7.61
CA LYS A 359 -27.44 29.03 7.19
C LYS A 359 -26.53 29.00 5.97
N ALA A 360 -26.58 30.02 5.13
CA ALA A 360 -25.62 30.17 4.03
C ALA A 360 -24.17 30.27 4.57
N VAL A 361 -23.98 30.82 5.77
CA VAL A 361 -22.67 30.87 6.46
C VAL A 361 -22.11 29.47 6.77
N ASP A 362 -22.95 28.48 7.09
CA ASP A 362 -22.50 27.11 7.35
C ASP A 362 -21.92 26.44 6.08
N LEU A 363 -22.44 26.80 4.90
CA LEU A 363 -21.88 26.36 3.61
C LEU A 363 -20.50 26.97 3.36
N VAL A 364 -20.28 28.23 3.77
CA VAL A 364 -18.97 28.87 3.66
C VAL A 364 -17.90 28.09 4.41
N LEU A 365 -18.21 27.54 5.58
CA LEU A 365 -17.28 26.68 6.31
C LEU A 365 -16.97 25.38 5.55
N ILE A 366 -17.96 24.77 4.90
CA ILE A 366 -17.74 23.57 4.07
C ILE A 366 -16.80 23.91 2.90
N ILE A 367 -17.08 25.01 2.18
CA ILE A 367 -16.28 25.50 1.05
C ILE A 367 -14.85 25.84 1.49
N MET A 368 -14.71 26.55 2.62
CA MET A 368 -13.40 26.92 3.16
C MET A 368 -12.57 25.69 3.51
N MET A 369 -13.19 24.66 4.09
CA MET A 369 -12.49 23.41 4.41
C MET A 369 -12.11 22.60 3.16
N SER A 370 -12.92 22.63 2.09
CA SER A 370 -12.58 21.93 0.84
C SER A 370 -11.41 22.56 0.07
N HIS A 371 -11.10 23.84 0.30
CA HIS A 371 -9.87 24.45 -0.23
C HIS A 371 -8.59 23.88 0.40
N TYR A 372 -8.71 23.14 1.51
CA TYR A 372 -7.60 22.43 2.15
C TYR A 372 -7.90 20.93 2.18
N PRO A 373 -7.90 20.27 1.00
CA PRO A 373 -8.23 18.86 0.91
C PRO A 373 -7.25 18.03 1.75
N PRO A 374 -7.72 17.01 2.48
CA PRO A 374 -6.84 16.12 3.23
C PRO A 374 -5.93 15.36 2.27
N LYS A 375 -4.66 15.27 2.62
CA LYS A 375 -3.63 14.63 1.81
C LYS A 375 -3.04 13.43 2.53
N LEU A 376 -2.71 12.38 1.80
CA LEU A 376 -1.85 11.32 2.32
C LEU A 376 -0.40 11.77 2.19
N THR A 377 0.37 11.65 3.27
CA THR A 377 1.77 12.07 3.28
C THR A 377 2.71 10.88 3.45
N ALA A 378 3.92 11.03 2.92
CA ALA A 378 5.05 10.20 3.28
C ALA A 378 5.77 10.84 4.48
N GLY A 379 5.44 10.37 5.69
CA GLY A 379 6.09 10.76 6.94
C GLY A 379 6.04 12.26 7.24
N LYS A 380 5.03 12.99 6.75
CA LYS A 380 4.92 14.47 6.80
C LYS A 380 6.05 15.23 6.10
N ILE A 381 6.84 14.56 5.27
CA ILE A 381 7.95 15.17 4.51
C ILE A 381 7.44 15.64 3.14
N CYS A 382 6.65 14.81 2.47
CA CYS A 382 6.03 15.15 1.19
C CYS A 382 4.63 14.53 1.05
N ASP A 383 3.82 15.12 0.18
CA ASP A 383 2.49 14.62 -0.17
C ASP A 383 2.61 13.48 -1.20
N LEU A 384 1.74 12.48 -1.12
CA LEU A 384 1.57 11.49 -2.18
C LEU A 384 0.79 12.11 -3.34
N SER A 385 1.47 12.35 -4.46
CA SER A 385 0.92 12.94 -5.68
C SER A 385 1.67 12.47 -6.92
N LEU A 386 1.11 12.71 -8.10
CA LEU A 386 1.79 12.42 -9.38
C LEU A 386 3.06 13.28 -9.58
N ASP A 387 3.11 14.46 -8.96
CA ASP A 387 4.33 15.29 -8.93
C ASP A 387 5.44 14.66 -8.11
N THR A 388 5.10 14.07 -6.95
CA THR A 388 6.06 13.32 -6.13
C THR A 388 6.56 12.08 -6.87
N PHE A 389 5.69 11.37 -7.60
CA PHE A 389 6.10 10.26 -8.47
C PHE A 389 7.14 10.70 -9.52
N SER A 390 6.86 11.82 -10.21
CA SER A 390 7.79 12.38 -11.21
C SER A 390 9.13 12.78 -10.58
N SER A 391 9.09 13.33 -9.36
CA SER A 391 10.29 13.71 -8.61
C SER A 391 11.11 12.49 -8.18
N VAL A 392 10.45 11.40 -7.79
CA VAL A 392 11.10 10.11 -7.46
C VAL A 392 11.86 9.55 -8.66
N LEU A 393 11.23 9.51 -9.85
CA LEU A 393 11.89 9.02 -11.07
C LEU A 393 13.06 9.91 -11.51
N LYS A 394 12.92 11.24 -11.41
CA LYS A 394 14.04 12.16 -11.70
C LYS A 394 15.20 11.93 -10.73
N THR A 395 14.89 11.69 -9.46
CA THR A 395 15.90 11.46 -8.41
C THR A 395 16.61 10.12 -8.60
N SER A 396 15.90 9.05 -8.98
CA SER A 396 16.53 7.75 -9.28
C SER A 396 17.51 7.86 -10.46
N LEU A 397 17.12 8.55 -11.53
CA LEU A 397 17.99 8.82 -12.69
C LEU A 397 19.19 9.73 -12.34
N ALA A 398 19.00 10.71 -11.47
CA ALA A 398 20.10 11.56 -11.00
C ALA A 398 21.14 10.74 -10.20
N TYR A 399 20.67 9.90 -9.27
CA TYR A 399 21.54 8.98 -8.53
C TYR A 399 22.20 7.93 -9.42
N LEU A 400 21.51 7.45 -10.46
CA LEU A 400 22.08 6.58 -11.48
C LEU A 400 23.28 7.25 -12.18
N ASN A 401 23.12 8.50 -12.63
CA ASN A 401 24.20 9.24 -13.28
C ASN A 401 25.39 9.47 -12.35
N LEU A 402 25.14 9.74 -11.06
CA LEU A 402 26.19 9.84 -10.06
C LEU A 402 26.94 8.52 -9.88
N LEU A 403 26.22 7.39 -9.74
CA LEU A 403 26.83 6.06 -9.65
C LEU A 403 27.71 5.77 -10.87
N ARG A 404 27.22 6.03 -12.09
CA ARG A 404 27.98 5.86 -13.33
C ARG A 404 29.22 6.74 -13.44
N THR A 405 29.27 7.86 -12.74
CA THR A 405 30.44 8.76 -12.75
C THR A 405 31.50 8.29 -11.75
N VAL A 406 31.08 7.63 -10.67
CA VAL A 406 31.95 7.20 -9.56
C VAL A 406 32.47 5.77 -9.74
N THR A 407 31.75 4.92 -10.48
CA THR A 407 32.17 3.56 -10.86
C THR A 407 32.64 3.53 -12.30
#